data_AF-A0A658NMW4-F1
#
_entry.id   AF-A0A658NMW4-F1
#
_cell.length_a   1.000
_cell.length_b   1.000
_cell.length_c   1.000
_cell.angle_alpha   90.00
_cell.angle_beta   90.00
_cell.angle_gamma   90.00
#
_symmetry.space_group_name_H-M   'P 1'
#
loop_
_entity.id
_entity.type
_entity.pdbx_description
1 polymer ?
#
loop_
_entity_poly.entity_id
_entity_poly.type
_entity_poly.pdbx_seq_one_letter_code
_entity_poly.pdbx_strand_id
1 'polypeptide(L)'
;VNQSVPTTFSGVISNGPSRVISLVKTGAGSLALAGTNTYTGATVVSNGTLCVNGARGSSSVAIGTNCAFAAGTTGTVGRAAISGSLTFQN
;
A
#
# COMPACT_ATOMS: atom_id res chain seq x y z
N VAL A 1 6.36 -5.39 -6.24
CA VAL A 1 6.18 -6.57 -5.35
C VAL A 1 5.24 -7.57 -6.03
N ASN A 2 5.74 -8.78 -6.32
CA ASN A 2 5.04 -9.82 -7.06
C ASN A 2 5.08 -11.14 -6.29
N GLN A 3 4.24 -11.27 -5.28
CA GLN A 3 4.07 -12.47 -4.48
C GLN A 3 2.73 -13.15 -4.77
N SER A 4 2.73 -14.47 -4.80
CA SER A 4 1.51 -15.29 -4.95
C SER A 4 0.90 -15.69 -3.61
N VAL A 5 1.68 -15.64 -2.53
CA VAL A 5 1.27 -15.97 -1.16
C VAL A 5 1.24 -14.73 -0.27
N PRO A 6 0.40 -14.72 0.79
CA PRO A 6 0.38 -13.63 1.76
C PRO A 6 1.75 -13.43 2.41
N THR A 7 2.23 -12.19 2.44
CA THR A 7 3.49 -11.83 3.11
C THR A 7 3.34 -10.58 3.96
N THR A 8 4.06 -10.53 5.07
CA THR A 8 4.17 -9.35 5.92
C THR A 8 5.56 -8.76 5.77
N PHE A 9 5.62 -7.46 5.47
CA PHE A 9 6.84 -6.67 5.54
C PHE A 9 6.79 -5.80 6.79
N SER A 10 7.60 -6.17 7.77
CA SER A 10 7.69 -5.46 9.07
C SER A 10 8.68 -4.28 9.04
N GLY A 11 9.42 -4.11 7.95
CA GLY A 11 10.35 -3.00 7.80
C GLY A 11 9.67 -1.66 7.51
N VAL A 12 10.48 -0.60 7.54
CA VAL A 12 10.08 0.76 7.14
C VAL A 12 10.49 1.00 5.69
N ILE A 13 9.52 1.37 4.85
CA ILE A 13 9.81 1.96 3.53
C ILE A 13 9.82 3.48 3.71
N SER A 14 10.99 4.09 3.55
CA SER A 14 11.20 5.54 3.62
C SER A 14 11.77 6.07 2.31
N ASN A 15 11.46 7.32 1.98
CA ASN A 15 12.09 7.97 0.83
C ASN A 15 13.61 8.09 1.04
N GLY A 16 14.36 8.09 -0.07
CA GLY A 16 15.76 8.49 -0.05
C GLY A 16 15.91 10.02 -0.05
N PRO A 17 17.11 10.55 0.24
CA PRO A 17 17.35 11.99 0.39
C PRO A 17 16.99 12.84 -0.84
N SER A 18 16.97 12.26 -2.04
CA SER A 18 16.61 12.96 -3.29
C SER A 18 15.61 12.17 -4.15
N ARG A 19 15.06 11.06 -3.64
CA ARG A 19 14.20 10.16 -4.42
C ARG A 19 13.00 9.72 -3.63
N VAL A 20 11.84 9.87 -4.25
CA VAL A 20 10.58 9.31 -3.77
C VAL A 20 10.46 7.85 -4.17
N ILE A 21 10.04 7.01 -3.22
CA ILE A 21 9.77 5.59 -3.49
C ILE A 21 8.33 5.43 -3.94
N SER A 22 8.13 4.75 -5.07
CA SER A 22 6.82 4.29 -5.52
C SER A 22 6.68 2.79 -5.31
N LEU A 23 5.51 2.35 -4.83
CA LEU A 23 5.22 0.94 -4.56
C LEU A 23 4.25 0.40 -5.61
N VAL A 24 4.68 -0.58 -6.40
CA VAL A 24 3.81 -1.27 -7.35
C VAL A 24 3.62 -2.72 -6.91
N LYS A 25 2.36 -3.14 -6.70
CA LYS A 25 1.96 -4.47 -6.26
C LYS A 25 1.23 -5.18 -7.41
N THR A 26 1.80 -6.28 -7.89
CA THR A 26 1.29 -7.02 -9.06
C THR A 26 1.01 -8.49 -8.79
N GLY A 27 1.45 -9.02 -7.64
CA GLY A 27 1.17 -10.42 -7.29
C GLY A 27 -0.24 -10.63 -6.75
N ALA A 28 -0.80 -11.83 -6.90
CA ALA A 28 -2.14 -12.16 -6.41
C ALA A 28 -2.24 -12.27 -4.88
N GLY A 29 -1.12 -12.54 -4.19
CA GLY A 29 -1.09 -12.66 -2.73
C GLY A 29 -1.28 -11.33 -2.01
N SER A 30 -1.65 -11.37 -0.73
CA SER A 30 -1.78 -10.17 0.11
C SER A 30 -0.39 -9.68 0.58
N LEU A 31 -0.18 -8.37 0.61
CA LEU A 31 0.99 -7.74 1.23
C LEU A 31 0.56 -6.93 2.43
N ALA A 32 0.96 -7.31 3.63
CA ALA A 32 0.81 -6.47 4.82
C ALA A 32 2.09 -5.64 5.02
N LEU A 33 1.98 -4.31 5.02
CA LEU A 33 3.04 -3.44 5.52
C LEU A 33 2.75 -3.11 6.99
N ALA A 34 3.52 -3.72 7.89
CA ALA A 34 3.35 -3.58 9.33
C ALA A 34 4.26 -2.51 9.96
N GLY A 35 5.33 -2.10 9.26
CA GLY A 35 6.16 -0.98 9.71
C GLY A 35 5.52 0.40 9.47
N THR A 36 6.06 1.43 10.11
CA THR A 36 5.67 2.83 9.86
C THR A 36 6.31 3.32 8.57
N ASN A 37 5.55 3.40 7.48
CA ASN A 37 6.09 3.65 6.14
C ASN A 37 6.01 5.15 5.80
N THR A 38 7.15 5.83 5.69
CA THR A 38 7.21 7.28 5.45
C THR A 38 7.39 7.66 3.97
N TYR A 39 7.36 6.69 3.06
CA TYR A 39 7.42 6.98 1.63
C TYR A 39 6.20 7.81 1.16
N THR A 40 6.44 8.71 0.22
CA THR A 40 5.41 9.64 -0.29
C THR A 40 5.12 9.44 -1.77
N GLY A 41 5.85 8.56 -2.47
CA GLY A 41 5.57 8.24 -3.86
C GLY A 41 4.32 7.39 -4.03
N ALA A 42 3.89 7.24 -5.28
CA ALA A 42 2.63 6.60 -5.62
C ALA A 42 2.61 5.11 -5.24
N THR A 43 1.46 4.65 -4.76
CA THR A 43 1.21 3.22 -4.56
C THR A 43 0.22 2.74 -5.61
N VAL A 44 0.58 1.72 -6.38
CA VAL A 44 -0.28 1.11 -7.40
C VAL A 44 -0.50 -0.36 -7.03
N VAL A 45 -1.75 -0.75 -6.82
CA VAL A 45 -2.14 -2.14 -6.59
C VAL A 45 -2.85 -2.63 -7.85
N SER A 46 -2.15 -3.40 -8.67
CA SER A 46 -2.67 -3.95 -9.92
C SER A 46 -3.22 -5.36 -9.77
N ASN A 47 -2.82 -6.09 -8.72
CA ASN A 47 -3.41 -7.39 -8.36
C ASN A 47 -3.28 -7.66 -6.86
N GLY A 48 -4.19 -8.50 -6.34
CA GLY A 48 -4.21 -8.94 -4.94
C GLY A 48 -4.60 -7.84 -3.96
N THR A 49 -4.11 -7.98 -2.72
CA THR A 49 -4.45 -7.07 -1.61
C THR A 49 -3.20 -6.40 -1.06
N LEU A 50 -3.30 -5.10 -0.77
CA LEU A 50 -2.31 -4.36 0.00
C LEU A 50 -2.93 -3.92 1.33
N CYS A 51 -2.46 -4.51 2.42
CA CYS A 51 -2.80 -4.11 3.77
C CYS A 51 -1.74 -3.16 4.34
N VAL A 52 -2.19 -2.08 4.96
CA VAL A 52 -1.35 -1.01 5.49
C VAL A 52 -1.71 -0.83 6.95
N ASN A 53 -0.88 -1.34 7.86
CA ASN A 53 -1.19 -1.29 9.30
C ASN A 53 -0.35 -0.24 10.06
N GLY A 54 0.22 0.75 9.35
CA GLY A 54 0.99 1.86 9.92
C GLY A 54 0.72 3.18 9.20
N ALA A 55 1.28 4.28 9.71
CA ALA A 55 1.15 5.59 9.06
C ALA A 55 1.80 5.57 7.67
N ARG A 56 1.10 6.11 6.68
CA ARG A 56 1.63 6.45 5.36
C ARG A 56 1.58 7.95 5.19
N GLY A 57 2.66 8.54 4.66
CA GLY A 57 2.62 9.93 4.21
C GLY A 57 1.56 10.10 3.11
N SER A 58 1.10 11.34 2.89
CA SER A 58 0.07 11.78 1.93
C SER A 58 0.37 11.39 0.48
N SER A 59 0.37 10.09 0.20
CA SER A 59 0.72 9.48 -1.07
C SER A 59 -0.54 9.16 -1.86
N SER A 60 -0.42 9.20 -3.19
CA SER A 60 -1.51 8.78 -4.05
C SER A 60 -1.60 7.26 -4.11
N VAL A 61 -2.79 6.70 -3.95
CA VAL A 61 -3.04 5.25 -4.04
C VAL A 61 -3.93 4.97 -5.24
N ALA A 62 -3.48 4.13 -6.16
CA ALA A 62 -4.25 3.62 -7.29
C ALA A 62 -4.54 2.12 -7.09
N ILE A 63 -5.81 1.71 -7.13
CA ILE A 63 -6.23 0.33 -6.91
C ILE A 63 -6.96 -0.15 -8.16
N GLY A 64 -6.46 -1.23 -8.78
CA GLY A 64 -7.07 -1.85 -9.94
C GLY A 64 -8.32 -2.66 -9.61
N THR A 65 -9.03 -3.12 -10.64
CA THR A 65 -10.22 -3.94 -10.52
C THR A 65 -9.91 -5.25 -9.78
N ASN A 66 -10.79 -5.67 -8.86
CA ASN A 66 -10.60 -6.86 -8.01
C ASN A 66 -9.39 -6.82 -7.05
N CYS A 67 -8.80 -5.64 -6.86
CA CYS A 67 -7.75 -5.41 -5.86
C CYS A 67 -8.35 -4.75 -4.61
N ALA A 68 -7.70 -4.93 -3.46
CA ALA A 68 -8.12 -4.31 -2.22
C ALA A 68 -6.98 -3.52 -1.55
N PHE A 69 -7.32 -2.34 -1.02
CA PHE A 69 -6.49 -1.65 -0.04
C PHE A 69 -7.17 -1.72 1.32
N ALA A 70 -6.44 -2.18 2.32
CA ALA A 70 -6.88 -2.17 3.70
C ALA A 70 -6.10 -1.10 4.46
N ALA A 71 -6.78 0.00 4.81
CA ALA A 71 -6.21 1.06 5.63
C ALA A 71 -6.35 0.68 7.12
N GLY A 72 -5.24 0.67 7.85
CA GLY A 72 -5.23 0.58 9.30
C GLY A 72 -5.66 1.90 9.95
N THR A 73 -5.84 1.87 11.27
CA THR A 73 -6.49 2.93 12.07
C THR A 73 -5.79 4.30 12.12
N THR A 74 -4.60 4.45 11.52
CA THR A 74 -3.76 5.67 11.62
C THR A 74 -3.22 6.21 10.29
N GLY A 75 -3.62 5.66 9.14
CA GLY A 75 -3.08 6.06 7.84
C GLY A 75 -3.89 7.14 7.11
N THR A 76 -3.31 8.30 6.84
CA THR A 76 -3.87 9.28 5.88
C THR A 76 -3.44 8.91 4.45
N VAL A 77 -4.38 8.54 3.59
CA VAL A 77 -4.15 8.46 2.13
C VAL A 77 -4.46 9.83 1.52
N GLY A 78 -3.54 10.36 0.70
CA GLY A 78 -3.69 11.70 0.12
C GLY A 78 -4.79 11.75 -0.93
N ARG A 79 -4.48 11.26 -2.14
CA ARG A 79 -5.45 11.11 -3.24
C ARG A 79 -5.61 9.64 -3.58
N ALA A 80 -6.78 9.07 -3.38
CA ALA A 80 -7.06 7.68 -3.74
C ALA A 80 -7.87 7.61 -5.04
N ALA A 81 -7.36 6.88 -6.03
CA ALA A 81 -8.08 6.50 -7.24
C ALA A 81 -8.35 4.99 -7.16
N ILE A 82 -9.60 4.61 -6.92
CA ILE A 82 -9.97 3.25 -6.55
C ILE A 82 -10.93 2.71 -7.60
N SER A 83 -10.42 1.84 -8.48
CA SER A 83 -11.23 1.04 -9.41
C SER A 83 -11.56 -0.36 -8.83
N GLY A 84 -10.98 -0.69 -7.69
CA GLY A 84 -11.22 -1.92 -6.92
C GLY A 84 -12.04 -1.65 -5.65
N SER A 85 -11.69 -2.34 -4.56
CA SER A 85 -12.34 -2.18 -3.26
C SER A 85 -11.42 -1.48 -2.26
N LEU A 86 -12.01 -0.62 -1.42
CA LEU A 86 -11.38 -0.05 -0.23
C LEU A 86 -12.07 -0.64 1.00
N THR A 87 -11.31 -1.31 1.86
CA THR A 87 -11.83 -1.84 3.11
C THR A 87 -11.18 -1.13 4.29
N PHE A 88 -12.00 -0.63 5.21
CA PHE A 88 -11.53 -0.16 6.51
C PHE A 88 -11.58 -1.36 7.46
N GLN A 89 -10.44 -1.69 8.07
CA GLN A 89 -10.43 -2.74 9.10
C GLN A 89 -10.81 -2.09 10.44
N ASN A 90 -11.90 -2.58 11.02
CA ASN A 90 -12.47 -2.14 12.31
C ASN A 90 -11.84 -2.91 13.47
#